data_AF-A0A938SHD7-F1
#
_entry.id   AF-A0A938SHD7-F1
#
_cell.length_a   1.000
_cell.length_b   1.000
_cell.length_c   1.000
_cell.angle_alpha   90.00
_cell.angle_beta   90.00
_cell.angle_gamma   90.00
#
_symmetry.space_group_name_H-M   'P 1'
#
loop_
_entity.id
_entity.type
_entity.pdbx_description
1 polymer ?
#
loop_
_entity_poly.entity_id
_entity_poly.type
_entity_poly.pdbx_seq_one_letter_code
_entity_poly.pdbx_strand_id
1 'polypeptide(L)'
;RFIIMAIKINSDLERIADLAVNIADRTVEQAGQPHLKPLIDIPRMATLAEKMVHDALDAFLRRDPQLAQDVCARDDEVDNLNDQVFRELLTYMMADPTCIPRAVALLLVARYLERIADHATNIGEEVVYMVQGKSIKHLHPPA
;
A
#
# COMPACT_ATOMS: atom_id res chain seq x y z
N ARG A 1 3.81 23.64 13.22
CA ARG A 1 4.17 22.50 12.34
C ARG A 1 3.41 21.24 12.74
N PHE A 2 3.53 20.77 13.99
CA PHE A 2 2.85 19.55 14.46
C PHE A 2 1.32 19.51 14.24
N ILE A 3 0.56 20.54 14.65
CA ILE A 3 -0.91 20.56 14.49
C ILE A 3 -1.34 20.50 13.01
N ILE A 4 -0.70 21.32 12.16
CA ILE A 4 -0.96 21.30 10.71
C ILE A 4 -0.63 19.93 10.14
N MET A 5 0.43 19.29 10.61
CA MET A 5 0.79 17.97 10.15
C MET A 5 -0.18 16.88 10.57
N ALA A 6 -0.65 16.91 11.82
CA ALA A 6 -1.67 15.99 12.30
C ALA A 6 -2.93 16.05 11.43
N ILE A 7 -3.35 17.24 10.99
CA ILE A 7 -4.50 17.42 10.10
C ILE A 7 -4.25 16.79 8.73
N LYS A 8 -3.05 16.95 8.15
CA LYS A 8 -2.70 16.31 6.87
C LYS A 8 -2.69 14.79 6.97
N ILE A 9 -1.99 14.24 7.96
CA ILE A 9 -1.90 12.80 8.22
C ILE A 9 -3.28 12.18 8.45
N ASN A 10 -4.19 12.91 9.11
CA ASN A 10 -5.56 12.44 9.31
C ASN A 10 -6.29 12.16 7.98
N SER A 11 -6.02 12.93 6.93
CA SER A 11 -6.58 12.64 5.60
C SER A 11 -6.02 11.36 5.01
N ASP A 12 -4.71 11.11 5.12
CA ASP A 12 -4.11 9.86 4.62
C ASP A 12 -4.62 8.63 5.41
N LEU A 13 -4.80 8.76 6.72
CA LEU A 13 -5.37 7.70 7.55
C LEU A 13 -6.82 7.35 7.19
N GLU A 14 -7.64 8.35 6.86
CA GLU A 14 -9.01 8.13 6.35
C GLU A 14 -8.98 7.35 5.03
N ARG A 15 -8.09 7.71 4.11
CA ARG A 15 -7.93 6.97 2.85
C ARG A 15 -7.45 5.53 3.07
N ILE A 16 -6.52 5.30 3.99
CA ILE A 16 -6.08 3.95 4.36
C ILE A 16 -7.27 3.13 4.91
N ALA A 17 -8.10 3.73 5.76
CA ALA A 17 -9.28 3.07 6.31
C ALA A 17 -10.29 2.71 5.21
N ASP A 18 -10.56 3.61 4.27
CA ASP A 18 -11.45 3.35 3.13
C ASP A 18 -10.92 2.19 2.25
N LEU A 19 -9.61 2.15 2.01
CA LEU A 19 -8.99 1.06 1.24
C LEU A 19 -9.08 -0.28 1.99
N ALA A 20 -8.92 -0.28 3.31
CA ALA A 20 -9.10 -1.46 4.13
C ALA A 20 -10.55 -1.98 4.07
N VAL A 21 -11.56 -1.10 4.06
CA VAL A 21 -12.96 -1.46 3.85
C VAL A 21 -13.15 -2.10 2.47
N ASN A 22 -12.58 -1.51 1.41
CA ASN A 22 -12.66 -2.09 0.07
C ASN A 22 -12.04 -3.50 0.01
N ILE A 23 -10.93 -3.76 0.70
CA ILE A 23 -10.34 -5.10 0.80
C ILE A 23 -11.30 -6.08 1.51
N ALA A 24 -11.94 -5.64 2.59
CA ALA A 24 -12.91 -6.44 3.32
C ALA A 24 -14.11 -6.82 2.42
N ASP A 25 -14.65 -5.85 1.67
CA ASP A 25 -15.75 -6.09 0.73
C ASP A 25 -15.37 -7.13 -0.33
N ARG A 26 -14.17 -7.02 -0.94
CA ARG A 26 -13.68 -8.03 -1.91
C ARG A 26 -13.50 -9.41 -1.30
N THR A 27 -13.07 -9.46 -0.03
CA THR A 27 -12.91 -10.72 0.70
C THR A 27 -14.26 -11.40 0.93
N VAL A 28 -15.29 -10.63 1.28
CA VAL A 28 -16.67 -11.13 1.44
C VAL A 28 -17.26 -11.58 0.11
N GLU A 29 -17.05 -10.83 -0.98
CA GLU A 29 -17.52 -11.21 -2.33
C GLU A 29 -16.92 -12.55 -2.81
N GLN A 30 -15.68 -12.86 -2.42
CA GLN A 30 -15.04 -14.14 -2.73
C GLN A 30 -15.36 -15.26 -1.74
N ALA A 31 -16.04 -14.98 -0.63
CA ALA A 31 -16.31 -15.97 0.39
C ALA A 31 -17.11 -17.16 -0.19
N GLY A 32 -16.65 -18.37 0.10
CA GLY A 32 -17.25 -19.61 -0.40
C GLY A 32 -16.83 -20.01 -1.82
N GLN A 33 -16.03 -19.21 -2.51
CA GLN A 33 -15.41 -19.61 -3.77
C GLN A 33 -14.06 -20.29 -3.51
N PRO A 34 -13.67 -21.30 -4.32
CA PRO A 34 -12.33 -21.85 -4.24
C PRO A 34 -11.31 -20.79 -4.66
N HIS A 35 -10.21 -20.73 -3.92
CA HIS A 35 -9.09 -19.84 -4.26
C HIS A 35 -8.62 -20.11 -5.69
N LEU A 36 -8.33 -19.03 -6.41
CA LEU A 36 -7.76 -19.12 -7.76
C LEU A 36 -6.35 -19.73 -7.73
N LYS A 37 -5.57 -19.36 -6.71
CA LYS A 37 -4.17 -19.73 -6.53
C LYS A 37 -3.80 -19.68 -5.04
N PRO A 38 -2.69 -20.30 -4.63
CA PRO A 38 -2.12 -20.07 -3.30
C PRO A 38 -1.85 -18.57 -3.06
N LEU A 39 -2.32 -18.06 -1.93
CA LEU A 39 -2.12 -16.66 -1.55
C LEU A 39 -0.77 -16.52 -0.84
N ILE A 40 0.27 -16.14 -1.60
CA ILE A 40 1.63 -15.91 -1.08
C ILE A 40 1.95 -14.41 -1.14
N ASP A 41 1.85 -13.82 -2.33
CA ASP A 41 2.23 -12.42 -2.54
C ASP A 41 1.25 -11.43 -1.91
N ILE A 42 -0.06 -11.69 -1.93
CA ILE A 42 -1.07 -10.81 -1.33
C ILE A 42 -0.86 -10.67 0.20
N PRO A 43 -0.73 -11.76 1.00
CA PRO A 43 -0.39 -11.63 2.42
C PRO A 43 0.95 -10.93 2.67
N ARG A 44 1.94 -11.12 1.80
CA ARG A 44 3.23 -10.43 1.90
C ARG A 44 3.07 -8.92 1.69
N MET A 45 2.33 -8.50 0.66
CA MET A 45 2.00 -7.09 0.42
C MET A 45 1.25 -6.49 1.62
N ALA A 46 0.29 -7.23 2.20
CA ALA A 46 -0.46 -6.77 3.36
C ALA A 46 0.45 -6.51 4.57
N THR A 47 1.33 -7.46 4.88
CA THR A 47 2.31 -7.32 5.98
C THR A 47 3.23 -6.12 5.76
N LEU A 48 3.69 -5.90 4.52
CA LEU A 48 4.59 -4.81 4.18
C LEU A 48 3.89 -3.45 4.29
N ALA A 49 2.71 -3.31 3.70
CA ALA A 49 1.90 -2.10 3.75
C ALA A 49 1.51 -1.74 5.19
N GLU A 50 1.08 -2.72 6.00
CA GLU A 50 0.78 -2.52 7.43
C GLU A 50 2.00 -1.99 8.19
N LYS A 51 3.17 -2.58 7.93
CA LYS A 51 4.42 -2.13 8.56
C LYS A 51 4.82 -0.73 8.12
N MET A 52 4.63 -0.38 6.85
CA MET A 52 4.89 0.98 6.35
C MET A 52 4.00 2.00 7.04
N VAL A 53 2.70 1.72 7.20
CA VAL A 53 1.76 2.59 7.93
C VAL A 53 2.20 2.75 9.38
N HIS A 54 2.51 1.64 10.07
CA HIS A 54 2.97 1.67 11.45
C HIS A 54 4.23 2.52 11.61
N ASP A 55 5.25 2.28 10.80
CA ASP A 55 6.53 2.97 10.88
C ASP A 55 6.41 4.45 10.49
N ALA A 56 5.52 4.82 9.56
CA ALA A 56 5.24 6.21 9.20
C ALA A 56 4.64 6.98 10.38
N LEU A 57 3.71 6.36 11.12
CA LEU A 57 3.13 6.94 12.33
C LEU A 57 4.14 7.02 13.47
N ASP A 58 4.97 5.99 13.66
CA ASP A 58 6.05 5.99 14.64
C ASP A 58 7.07 7.10 14.34
N ALA A 59 7.44 7.27 13.07
CA ALA A 59 8.32 8.34 12.61
C ALA A 59 7.72 9.73 12.90
N PHE A 60 6.42 9.90 12.68
CA PHE A 60 5.73 11.14 13.00
C PHE A 60 5.74 11.45 14.49
N LEU A 61 5.38 10.48 15.34
CA LEU A 61 5.30 10.66 16.79
C LEU A 61 6.68 10.93 17.40
N ARG A 62 7.72 10.24 16.93
CA ARG A 62 9.10 10.37 17.41
C ARG A 62 9.86 11.50 16.72
N ARG A 63 9.30 12.11 15.67
CA ARG A 63 9.94 13.09 14.80
C ARG A 63 11.25 12.55 14.21
N ASP A 64 11.20 11.31 13.75
CA ASP A 64 12.33 10.58 13.22
C ASP A 64 12.33 10.64 11.67
N PRO A 65 13.17 11.50 11.05
CA PRO A 65 13.21 11.61 9.61
C PRO A 65 13.94 10.43 8.95
N GLN A 66 14.75 9.66 9.69
CA GLN A 66 15.43 8.50 9.12
C GLN A 66 14.44 7.37 8.93
N LEU A 67 13.64 7.07 9.95
CA LEU A 67 12.57 6.08 9.84
C LEU A 67 11.56 6.46 8.74
N ALA A 68 11.25 7.75 8.60
CA ALA A 68 10.38 8.23 7.53
C ALA A 68 10.97 8.00 6.12
N GLN A 69 12.28 8.20 5.93
CA GLN A 69 12.95 7.89 4.66
C GLN A 69 12.96 6.38 4.38
N ASP A 70 13.15 5.56 5.41
CA ASP A 70 13.10 4.10 5.30
C ASP A 70 11.69 3.59 4.96
N VAL A 71 10.63 4.32 5.33
CA VAL A 71 9.26 4.06 4.84
C VAL A 71 9.19 4.33 3.34
N CYS A 72 9.58 5.52 2.88
CA CYS A 72 9.53 5.88 1.46
C CYS A 72 10.33 4.92 0.58
N ALA A 73 11.48 4.43 1.05
CA ALA A 73 12.30 3.49 0.27
C ALA A 73 11.68 2.08 0.13
N ARG A 74 10.67 1.73 0.93
CA ARG A 74 9.97 0.43 0.84
C ARG A 74 8.84 0.40 -0.16
N ASP A 75 8.42 1.57 -0.67
CA ASP A 75 7.37 1.73 -1.68
C ASP A 75 7.69 0.90 -2.93
N ASP A 76 8.95 0.98 -3.39
CA ASP A 76 9.46 0.19 -4.51
C ASP A 76 9.24 -1.33 -4.31
N GLU A 77 9.33 -1.86 -3.09
CA GLU A 77 9.08 -3.28 -2.83
C GLU A 77 7.59 -3.63 -3.00
N VAL A 78 6.69 -2.76 -2.56
CA VAL A 78 5.24 -2.96 -2.72
C VAL A 78 4.84 -2.86 -4.19
N ASP A 79 5.37 -1.87 -4.92
CA ASP A 79 5.12 -1.69 -6.35
C ASP A 79 5.56 -2.91 -7.16
N ASN A 80 6.77 -3.40 -6.90
CA ASN A 80 7.29 -4.59 -7.57
C ASN A 80 6.42 -5.83 -7.29
N LEU A 81 5.90 -5.99 -6.07
CA LEU A 81 4.97 -7.08 -5.73
C LEU A 81 3.61 -6.92 -6.42
N ASN A 82 3.07 -5.70 -6.47
CA ASN A 82 1.82 -5.41 -7.18
C ASN A 82 1.93 -5.77 -8.67
N ASP A 83 3.03 -5.38 -9.30
CA ASP A 83 3.37 -5.71 -10.68
C ASP A 83 3.55 -7.21 -10.93
N GLN A 84 4.18 -7.91 -9.99
CA GLN A 84 4.31 -9.37 -10.04
C GLN A 84 2.94 -10.04 -10.00
N VAL A 85 2.09 -9.64 -9.05
CA VAL A 85 0.72 -10.17 -8.91
C VAL A 85 -0.10 -9.87 -10.17
N PHE A 86 0.02 -8.68 -10.73
CA PHE A 86 -0.64 -8.30 -11.99
C PHE A 86 -0.26 -9.26 -13.12
N ARG A 87 1.05 -9.45 -13.35
CA ARG A 87 1.55 -10.35 -14.42
C ARG A 87 1.11 -11.79 -14.19
N GLU A 88 1.17 -12.28 -12.96
CA GLU A 88 0.75 -13.63 -12.63
C GLU A 88 -0.75 -13.84 -12.90
N LEU A 89 -1.61 -12.93 -12.44
CA LEU A 89 -3.06 -13.03 -12.63
C LEU A 89 -3.47 -12.95 -14.11
N LEU A 90 -2.73 -12.21 -14.94
CA LEU A 90 -2.92 -12.24 -16.39
C LEU A 90 -2.73 -13.65 -16.97
N THR A 91 -1.73 -14.41 -16.51
CA THR A 91 -1.52 -15.79 -17.00
C THR A 91 -2.70 -16.70 -16.67
N TYR A 92 -3.30 -16.56 -15.49
CA TYR A 92 -4.52 -17.29 -15.11
C TYR A 92 -5.70 -16.92 -16.02
N MET A 93 -5.92 -15.62 -16.24
CA MET A 93 -7.03 -15.13 -17.09
C MET A 93 -6.89 -15.58 -18.56
N MET A 94 -5.65 -15.65 -19.08
CA MET A 94 -5.38 -16.14 -20.43
C MET A 94 -5.58 -17.66 -20.56
N ALA A 95 -5.28 -18.42 -19.51
CA ALA A 95 -5.44 -19.87 -19.49
C ALA A 95 -6.89 -20.31 -19.32
N ASP A 96 -7.66 -19.60 -18.48
CA ASP A 96 -9.06 -19.91 -18.20
C ASP A 96 -9.90 -18.63 -18.01
N PRO A 97 -10.65 -18.18 -19.04
CA PRO A 97 -11.50 -17.01 -18.94
C PRO A 97 -12.59 -17.09 -17.85
N THR A 98 -12.96 -18.28 -17.38
CA THR A 98 -13.95 -18.42 -16.30
C THR A 98 -13.42 -17.94 -14.96
N CYS A 99 -12.09 -17.80 -14.82
CA CYS A 99 -11.45 -17.33 -13.60
C CYS A 99 -11.34 -15.80 -13.50
N ILE A 100 -11.68 -15.06 -14.57
CA ILE A 100 -11.54 -13.60 -14.65
C ILE A 100 -12.14 -12.88 -13.43
N PRO A 101 -13.38 -13.17 -12.96
CA PRO A 101 -13.93 -12.48 -11.81
C PRO A 101 -13.09 -12.64 -10.54
N ARG A 102 -12.56 -13.85 -10.29
CA ARG A 102 -11.70 -14.13 -9.13
C ARG A 102 -10.34 -13.44 -9.26
N ALA A 103 -9.77 -13.43 -10.46
CA ALA A 103 -8.51 -12.76 -10.75
C ALA A 103 -8.63 -11.24 -10.57
N VAL A 104 -9.69 -10.62 -11.09
CA VAL A 104 -9.95 -9.19 -10.94
C VAL A 104 -10.10 -8.78 -9.48
N ALA A 105 -10.81 -9.56 -8.66
CA ALA A 105 -10.93 -9.23 -7.24
C ALA A 105 -9.58 -9.33 -6.50
N LEU A 106 -8.71 -10.29 -6.83
CA LEU A 106 -7.34 -10.32 -6.28
C LEU A 106 -6.48 -9.14 -6.77
N LEU A 107 -6.64 -8.75 -8.04
CA LEU A 107 -5.96 -7.58 -8.63
C LEU A 107 -6.33 -6.29 -7.90
N LEU A 108 -7.61 -6.12 -7.57
CA LEU A 108 -8.11 -4.99 -6.81
C LEU A 108 -7.54 -4.99 -5.39
N VAL A 109 -7.49 -6.14 -4.71
CA VAL A 109 -6.86 -6.25 -3.38
C VAL A 109 -5.38 -5.87 -3.44
N ALA A 110 -4.61 -6.38 -4.42
CA ALA A 110 -3.20 -6.00 -4.61
C ALA A 110 -3.06 -4.48 -4.79
N ARG A 111 -3.93 -3.89 -5.63
CA ARG A 111 -3.91 -2.46 -5.87
C ARG A 111 -4.29 -1.64 -4.64
N TYR A 112 -5.24 -2.08 -3.84
CA TYR A 112 -5.59 -1.38 -2.60
C TYR A 112 -4.45 -1.43 -1.58
N LEU A 113 -3.68 -2.52 -1.53
CA LEU A 113 -2.49 -2.63 -0.69
C LEU A 113 -1.36 -1.69 -1.15
N GLU A 114 -1.12 -1.59 -2.46
CA GLU A 114 -0.21 -0.58 -3.03
C GLU A 114 -0.63 0.84 -2.64
N ARG A 115 -1.90 1.19 -2.84
CA ARG A 115 -2.40 2.51 -2.42
C ARG A 115 -2.28 2.79 -0.92
N ILE A 116 -2.37 1.76 -0.06
CA ILE A 116 -2.13 1.93 1.38
C ILE A 116 -0.65 2.26 1.63
N ALA A 117 0.26 1.61 0.90
CA ALA A 117 1.69 1.92 0.95
C ALA A 117 1.98 3.36 0.45
N ASP A 118 1.37 3.80 -0.64
CA ASP A 118 1.47 5.19 -1.13
C ASP A 118 1.09 6.20 -0.04
N HIS A 119 -0.01 5.94 0.68
CA HIS A 119 -0.45 6.81 1.77
C HIS A 119 0.52 6.79 2.96
N ALA A 120 1.17 5.66 3.25
CA ALA A 120 2.24 5.59 4.24
C ALA A 120 3.47 6.40 3.79
N THR A 121 3.82 6.34 2.51
CA THR A 121 4.90 7.12 1.89
C THR A 121 4.61 8.62 1.99
N ASN A 122 3.38 9.06 1.67
CA ASN A 122 2.95 10.46 1.84
C ASN A 122 3.13 10.96 3.28
N ILE A 123 2.76 10.14 4.27
CA ILE A 123 2.98 10.46 5.69
C ILE A 123 4.47 10.60 5.97
N GLY A 124 5.30 9.66 5.51
CA GLY A 124 6.76 9.70 5.65
C GLY A 124 7.39 10.97 5.07
N GLU A 125 7.05 11.33 3.83
CA GLU A 125 7.53 12.54 3.17
C GLU A 125 7.21 13.80 3.98
N GLU A 126 6.00 13.88 4.52
CA GLU A 126 5.58 15.01 5.33
C GLU A 126 6.28 15.05 6.70
N VAL A 127 6.65 13.90 7.29
CA VAL A 127 7.50 13.85 8.48
C VAL A 127 8.90 14.40 8.18
N VAL A 128 9.50 13.99 7.06
CA VAL A 128 10.81 14.52 6.63
C VAL A 128 10.74 16.04 6.46
N TYR A 129 9.70 16.53 5.80
CA TYR A 129 9.47 17.97 5.64
C TYR A 129 9.29 18.68 6.99
N MET A 130 8.51 18.10 7.91
CA MET A 130 8.28 18.66 9.24
C MET A 130 9.59 18.88 10.01
N VAL A 131 10.47 17.88 9.99
CA VAL A 131 11.72 17.85 10.79
C VAL A 131 12.85 18.62 10.10
N GLN A 132 13.08 18.35 8.81
CA GLN A 132 14.24 18.86 8.08
C GLN A 132 13.94 20.13 7.28
N GLY A 133 12.66 20.45 7.04
CA GLY A 133 12.26 21.57 6.18
C GLY A 133 12.55 21.37 4.69
N LYS A 134 12.90 20.16 4.28
CA LYS A 134 13.17 19.78 2.88
C LYS A 134 12.04 18.91 2.36
N SER A 135 11.52 19.25 1.19
CA SER A 135 10.59 18.37 0.47
C SER A 135 11.39 17.29 -0.25
N ILE A 136 11.06 16.03 0.01
CA ILE A 136 11.61 14.88 -0.71
C ILE A 136 10.63 14.30 -1.76
N LYS A 137 9.49 14.95 -1.95
CA LYS A 137 8.50 14.62 -2.98
C LYS A 137 9.15 14.52 -4.35
N HIS A 138 8.88 13.42 -5.06
CA HIS A 138 9.35 13.15 -6.43
C HIS A 138 10.87 13.01 -6.61
N LEU A 139 11.59 12.50 -5.61
CA LEU A 139 13.00 12.11 -5.78
C LEU A 139 13.19 10.73 -6.45
N HIS A 140 12.12 9.96 -6.68
CA HIS A 140 12.19 8.77 -7.53
C HIS A 140 12.39 9.19 -9.00
N PRO A 141 13.45 8.71 -9.68
CA PRO A 141 13.59 8.90 -11.11
C PRO A 141 12.41 8.20 -11.82
N PRO A 142 11.90 8.73 -12.94
CA PRO A 142 10.98 7.97 -13.77
C PRO A 142 11.67 6.65 -14.16
N ALA A 143 10.96 5.54 -13.97
CA ALA A 143 11.38 4.20 -14.38
C ALA A 143 11.76 4.13 -15.87
#